data_AF-A0A815TNE8-F1
#
_entry.id   AF-A0A815TNE8-F1
#
_cell.length_a   1.000
_cell.length_b   1.000
_cell.length_c   1.000
_cell.angle_alpha   90.00
_cell.angle_beta   90.00
_cell.angle_gamma   90.00
#
_symmetry.space_group_name_H-M   'P 1'
#
loop_
_entity.id
_entity.type
_entity.pdbx_description
1 polymer ?
#
loop_
_entity_poly.entity_id
_entity_poly.type
_entity_poly.pdbx_seq_one_letter_code
_entity_poly.pdbx_strand_id
1 'polypeptide(L)'
;VRYAVDFRGLIPESHQLFLTDLCPVFNRMAVGPPAEKNEELLALLRNGLVEFASASYPRVRTDTTSATFVISSKNREVHADVLVRGMIEKFIPQRDESPLIENMLRRGLIRSFTNGNFHPSGIDINGQQNPITNKDTSIPNMWALGNVCEGPNWYTYVLPRPSVNSRAIHDAAKCAFNIFDYLTNRNKSILQ
;
A
#
# COMPACT_ATOMS: atom_id res chain seq x y z
N VAL A 1 -12.27 -3.63 12.66
CA VAL A 1 -11.16 -4.19 11.86
C VAL A 1 -9.89 -3.36 12.01
N ARG A 2 -9.81 -2.11 11.49
CA ARG A 2 -8.62 -1.23 11.62
C ARG A 2 -7.94 -1.26 13.00
N TYR A 3 -8.69 -0.95 14.06
CA TYR A 3 -8.17 -0.94 15.44
C TYR A 3 -7.57 -2.26 15.92
N ALA A 4 -7.95 -3.40 15.34
CA ALA A 4 -7.40 -4.71 15.68
C ALA A 4 -6.16 -5.07 14.86
N VAL A 5 -5.93 -4.41 13.72
CA VAL A 5 -4.84 -4.71 12.78
C VAL A 5 -3.68 -3.73 12.92
N ASP A 6 -4.00 -2.44 13.11
CA ASP A 6 -3.01 -1.38 13.19
C ASP A 6 -1.92 -1.67 14.24
N PHE A 7 -0.70 -1.19 13.99
CA PHE A 7 0.43 -1.21 14.91
C PHE A 7 0.75 -2.59 15.52
N ARG A 8 0.69 -3.65 14.69
CA ARG A 8 0.95 -5.05 15.11
C ARG A 8 -0.14 -5.59 16.06
N GLY A 9 -1.39 -5.13 15.92
CA GLY A 9 -2.50 -5.62 16.74
C GLY A 9 -2.82 -7.12 16.56
N LEU A 10 -2.36 -7.72 15.45
CA LEU A 10 -2.41 -9.16 15.20
C LEU A 10 -1.04 -9.81 15.41
N ILE A 11 -1.01 -11.09 15.83
CA ILE A 11 0.21 -11.91 15.77
C ILE A 11 0.67 -12.11 14.30
N PRO A 12 1.97 -12.38 14.05
CA PRO A 12 2.53 -12.44 12.69
C PRO A 12 1.74 -13.33 11.71
N GLU A 13 1.39 -14.54 12.12
CA GLU A 13 0.69 -15.54 11.30
C GLU A 13 -0.73 -15.09 10.97
N SER A 14 -1.43 -14.51 11.95
CA SER A 14 -2.78 -13.96 11.76
C SER A 14 -2.76 -12.71 10.88
N HIS A 15 -1.73 -11.88 11.01
CA HIS A 15 -1.55 -10.71 10.15
C HIS A 15 -1.32 -11.13 8.69
N GLN A 16 -0.47 -12.13 8.47
CA GLN A 16 -0.24 -12.70 7.15
C GLN A 16 -1.54 -13.26 6.54
N LEU A 17 -2.21 -14.17 7.26
CA LEU A 17 -3.48 -14.76 6.84
C LEU A 17 -4.55 -13.68 6.53
N PHE A 18 -4.65 -12.68 7.39
CA PHE A 18 -5.61 -11.59 7.22
C PHE A 18 -5.35 -10.82 5.93
N LEU A 19 -4.09 -10.50 5.60
CA LEU A 19 -3.77 -9.75 4.38
C LEU A 19 -3.80 -10.59 3.10
N THR A 20 -3.44 -11.88 3.15
CA THR A 20 -3.36 -12.73 1.95
C THR A 20 -4.71 -13.34 1.58
N ASP A 21 -5.53 -13.70 2.56
CA ASP A 21 -6.71 -14.55 2.31
C ASP A 21 -8.00 -13.81 2.64
N LEU A 22 -8.07 -13.14 3.79
CA LEU A 22 -9.30 -12.48 4.25
C LEU A 22 -9.52 -11.11 3.59
N CYS A 23 -8.49 -10.28 3.49
CA CYS A 23 -8.58 -8.95 2.88
C CYS A 23 -9.08 -8.99 1.42
N PRO A 24 -8.58 -9.88 0.53
CA PRO A 24 -9.11 -9.96 -0.82
C PRO A 24 -10.59 -10.33 -0.89
N VAL A 25 -11.05 -11.25 -0.02
CA VAL A 25 -12.46 -11.62 0.07
C VAL A 25 -13.30 -10.46 0.60
N PHE A 26 -12.83 -9.79 1.67
CA PHE A 26 -13.47 -8.58 2.21
C PHE A 26 -13.59 -7.49 1.14
N ASN A 27 -12.53 -7.19 0.41
CA ASN A 27 -12.54 -6.17 -0.65
C ASN A 27 -13.54 -6.51 -1.75
N ARG A 28 -13.63 -7.79 -2.14
CA ARG A 28 -14.60 -8.25 -3.14
C ARG A 28 -16.04 -8.09 -2.67
N MET A 29 -16.33 -8.33 -1.39
CA MET A 29 -17.68 -8.19 -0.83
C MET A 29 -18.06 -6.72 -0.58
N ALA A 30 -17.14 -5.93 -0.02
CA ALA A 30 -17.42 -4.57 0.45
C ALA A 30 -17.30 -3.51 -0.65
N VAL A 31 -16.38 -3.72 -1.60
CA VAL A 31 -16.02 -2.75 -2.65
C VAL A 31 -15.87 -3.47 -3.99
N GLY A 32 -16.60 -4.59 -4.18
CA GLY A 32 -16.59 -5.34 -5.42
C GLY A 32 -16.78 -4.42 -6.64
N PRO A 33 -16.30 -4.82 -7.82
CA PRO A 33 -16.40 -3.99 -9.01
C PRO A 33 -17.87 -3.58 -9.23
N PRO A 34 -18.17 -2.29 -9.50
CA PRO A 34 -19.54 -1.83 -9.71
C PRO A 34 -20.24 -2.68 -10.78
N ALA A 35 -21.54 -2.95 -10.60
CA ALA A 35 -22.32 -3.78 -11.53
C ALA A 35 -22.17 -3.30 -12.98
N GLU A 36 -22.30 -1.99 -13.19
CA GLU A 36 -22.11 -1.31 -14.49
C GLU A 36 -20.74 -1.61 -15.12
N LYS A 37 -19.65 -1.62 -14.33
CA LYS A 37 -18.30 -1.94 -14.83
C LYS A 37 -18.15 -3.41 -15.22
N ASN A 38 -18.87 -4.32 -14.56
CA ASN A 38 -18.91 -5.71 -14.98
C ASN A 38 -19.73 -5.88 -16.27
N GLU A 39 -20.84 -5.15 -16.42
CA GLU A 39 -21.64 -5.16 -17.65
C GLU A 39 -20.86 -4.63 -18.85
N GLU A 40 -20.13 -3.52 -18.68
CA GLU A 40 -19.20 -2.98 -19.67
C GLU A 40 -18.14 -4.03 -20.06
N LEU A 41 -17.48 -4.68 -19.09
CA LEU A 41 -16.48 -5.72 -19.35
C LEU A 41 -17.09 -6.91 -20.11
N LEU A 42 -18.29 -7.36 -19.74
CA LEU A 42 -18.99 -8.43 -20.43
C LEU A 42 -19.36 -8.05 -21.87
N ALA A 43 -19.74 -6.80 -22.13
CA ALA A 43 -20.01 -6.31 -23.48
C ALA A 43 -18.74 -6.34 -24.34
N LEU A 44 -17.59 -5.93 -23.78
CA LEU A 44 -16.29 -5.99 -24.47
C LEU A 44 -15.85 -7.42 -24.77
N LEU A 45 -16.05 -8.34 -23.81
CA LEU A 45 -15.78 -9.79 -23.99
C LEU A 45 -16.65 -10.38 -25.11
N ARG A 46 -17.96 -10.05 -25.12
CA ARG A 46 -18.91 -10.55 -26.14
C ARG A 46 -18.58 -10.07 -27.56
N ASN A 47 -17.99 -8.88 -27.69
CA ASN A 47 -17.56 -8.33 -28.98
C ASN A 47 -16.12 -8.73 -29.36
N GLY A 48 -15.43 -9.54 -28.54
CA GLY A 48 -14.05 -9.95 -28.79
C GLY A 48 -13.01 -8.84 -28.67
N LEU A 49 -13.36 -7.70 -28.06
CA LEU A 49 -12.45 -6.58 -27.83
C LEU A 49 -11.56 -6.80 -26.58
N VAL A 50 -12.05 -7.61 -25.64
CA VAL A 50 -11.31 -8.03 -24.46
C VAL A 50 -11.30 -9.54 -24.41
N GLU A 51 -10.19 -10.10 -23.93
CA GLU A 51 -9.99 -11.52 -23.73
C GLU A 51 -9.29 -11.75 -22.39
N PHE A 52 -9.65 -12.83 -21.69
CA PHE A 52 -8.82 -13.35 -20.61
C PHE A 52 -7.69 -14.22 -21.18
N ALA A 53 -6.46 -13.72 -21.07
CA ALA A 53 -5.28 -14.42 -21.57
C ALA A 53 -5.03 -15.77 -20.85
N SER A 54 -5.40 -15.90 -19.57
CA SER A 54 -5.31 -17.16 -18.81
C SER A 54 -6.22 -17.15 -17.57
N ALA A 55 -6.73 -18.32 -17.20
CA ALA A 55 -7.49 -18.52 -15.97
C ALA A 55 -6.60 -18.78 -14.73
N SER A 56 -5.30 -19.02 -14.88
CA SER A 56 -4.43 -19.37 -13.75
C SER A 56 -2.97 -18.96 -14.00
N TYR A 57 -2.45 -18.15 -13.07
CA TYR A 57 -1.03 -17.80 -12.90
C TYR A 57 -0.23 -17.65 -14.21
N PRO A 58 -0.59 -16.69 -15.08
CA PRO A 58 0.17 -16.47 -16.31
C PRO A 58 1.60 -16.03 -16.00
N ARG A 59 2.56 -16.51 -16.80
CA ARG A 59 3.92 -15.97 -16.83
C ARG A 59 4.01 -14.99 -17.98
N VAL A 60 4.62 -13.84 -17.73
CA VAL A 60 4.90 -12.84 -18.76
C VAL A 60 6.40 -12.80 -19.00
N ARG A 61 6.80 -12.91 -20.26
CA ARG A 61 8.19 -12.76 -20.71
C ARG A 61 8.25 -11.80 -21.89
N THR A 62 9.41 -11.22 -22.13
CA THR A 62 9.70 -10.51 -23.38
C THR A 62 10.20 -11.51 -24.43
N ASP A 63 9.78 -11.33 -25.68
CA ASP A 63 10.38 -11.97 -26.85
C ASP A 63 11.08 -10.88 -27.69
N THR A 64 12.40 -10.89 -27.65
CA THR A 64 13.23 -9.92 -28.36
C THR A 64 13.26 -10.14 -29.87
N THR A 65 12.90 -11.34 -30.36
CA THR A 65 12.91 -11.65 -31.80
C THR A 65 11.70 -11.01 -32.48
N SER A 66 10.53 -11.13 -31.85
CA SER A 66 9.28 -10.55 -32.36
C SER A 66 8.98 -9.14 -31.82
N ALA A 67 9.79 -8.65 -30.87
CA ALA A 67 9.55 -7.40 -30.14
C ALA A 67 8.18 -7.35 -29.44
N THR A 68 7.70 -8.50 -28.94
CA THR A 68 6.41 -8.64 -28.25
C THR A 68 6.57 -9.10 -26.80
N PHE A 69 5.51 -8.94 -26.02
CA PHE A 69 5.33 -9.61 -24.74
C PHE A 69 4.59 -10.93 -24.96
N VAL A 70 5.04 -11.97 -24.27
CA VAL A 70 4.43 -13.30 -24.34
C VAL A 70 3.85 -13.67 -22.99
N ILE A 71 2.55 -13.90 -22.97
CA ILE A 71 1.78 -14.33 -21.82
C ILE A 71 1.54 -15.84 -21.97
N SER A 72 2.19 -16.64 -21.14
CA SER A 72 2.09 -18.10 -21.20
C SER A 72 1.40 -18.68 -19.98
N SER A 73 0.59 -19.70 -20.22
CA SER A 73 -0.07 -20.56 -19.25
C SER A 73 0.12 -22.01 -19.66
N LYS A 74 -0.29 -22.98 -18.82
CA LYS A 74 -0.10 -24.41 -19.13
C LYS A 74 -0.59 -24.82 -20.52
N ASN A 75 -1.68 -24.22 -21.00
CA ASN A 75 -2.37 -24.67 -22.21
C ASN A 75 -2.54 -23.55 -23.27
N ARG A 76 -1.96 -22.36 -23.05
CA ARG A 76 -2.18 -21.21 -23.93
C ARG A 76 -1.02 -20.25 -23.87
N GLU A 77 -0.59 -19.78 -25.04
CA GLU A 77 0.36 -18.68 -25.20
C GLU A 77 -0.33 -17.56 -26.01
N VAL A 78 -0.20 -16.32 -25.54
CA VAL A 78 -0.76 -15.12 -26.16
C VAL A 78 0.34 -14.09 -26.32
N HIS A 79 0.42 -13.46 -27.49
CA HIS A 79 1.36 -12.39 -27.78
C HIS A 79 0.66 -11.04 -27.66
N ALA A 80 1.36 -10.03 -27.14
CA ALA A 80 0.87 -8.67 -26.99
C ALA A 80 1.97 -7.66 -27.31
N ASP A 81 1.63 -6.60 -28.04
CA ASP A 81 2.58 -5.54 -28.39
C ASP A 81 2.85 -4.59 -27.23
N VAL A 82 1.88 -4.42 -26.33
CA VAL A 82 1.93 -3.46 -25.23
C VAL A 82 1.59 -4.13 -23.90
N LEU A 83 2.43 -3.89 -22.89
CA LEU A 83 2.18 -4.30 -21.51
C LEU A 83 1.79 -3.09 -20.67
N VAL A 84 0.55 -3.09 -20.18
CA VAL A 84 0.07 -2.09 -19.23
C VAL A 84 0.05 -2.68 -17.83
N ARG A 85 0.81 -2.09 -16.90
CA ARG A 85 0.82 -2.51 -15.50
C ARG A 85 -0.33 -1.85 -14.73
N GLY A 86 -1.48 -2.52 -14.70
CA GLY A 86 -2.71 -2.01 -14.06
C GLY A 86 -2.84 -2.25 -12.55
N MET A 87 -1.79 -2.67 -11.86
CA MET A 87 -1.83 -2.97 -10.41
C MET A 87 -1.00 -1.95 -9.61
N ILE A 88 -1.59 -1.46 -8.52
CA ILE A 88 -0.86 -0.69 -7.50
C ILE A 88 -0.02 -1.68 -6.70
N GLU A 89 1.31 -1.50 -6.73
CA GLU A 89 2.21 -2.31 -5.93
C GLU A 89 2.15 -1.92 -4.45
N LYS A 90 2.41 -2.90 -3.59
CA LYS A 90 2.70 -2.63 -2.20
C LYS A 90 3.97 -1.81 -2.10
N PHE A 91 3.94 -0.74 -1.30
CA PHE A 91 5.13 0.04 -1.01
C PHE A 91 6.07 -0.76 -0.09
N ILE A 92 7.20 -1.20 -0.64
CA ILE A 92 8.27 -1.88 0.11
C ILE A 92 9.46 -0.93 0.11
N PRO A 93 9.82 -0.30 1.26
CA PRO A 93 10.84 0.73 1.30
C PRO A 93 12.18 0.34 0.65
N GLN A 94 12.60 -0.92 0.80
CA GLN A 94 13.85 -1.45 0.21
C GLN A 94 13.84 -1.57 -1.31
N ARG A 95 12.66 -1.56 -1.94
CA ARG A 95 12.48 -1.71 -3.40
C ARG A 95 12.07 -0.40 -4.06
N ASP A 96 11.90 0.66 -3.28
CA ASP A 96 11.50 1.95 -3.81
C ASP A 96 12.70 2.65 -4.46
N GLU A 97 12.50 3.18 -5.66
CA GLU A 97 13.56 3.84 -6.45
C GLU A 97 13.70 5.34 -6.10
N SER A 98 12.91 5.86 -5.16
CA SER A 98 13.01 7.25 -4.72
C SER A 98 14.34 7.51 -4.01
N PRO A 99 15.13 8.49 -4.49
CA PRO A 99 16.33 8.92 -3.79
C PRO A 99 16.06 9.37 -2.35
N LEU A 100 14.86 9.86 -2.05
CA LEU A 100 14.48 10.24 -0.68
C LEU A 100 14.39 9.02 0.23
N ILE A 101 13.64 7.99 -0.18
CA ILE A 101 13.44 6.77 0.63
C ILE A 101 14.77 6.05 0.84
N GLU A 102 15.56 5.91 -0.23
CA GLU A 102 16.91 5.33 -0.17
C GLU A 102 17.79 6.10 0.84
N ASN A 103 17.82 7.43 0.76
CA ASN A 103 18.60 8.26 1.67
C ASN A 103 18.14 8.14 3.13
N MET A 104 16.85 8.12 3.37
CA MET A 104 16.30 8.02 4.72
C MET A 104 16.60 6.64 5.34
N LEU A 105 16.49 5.55 4.57
CA LEU A 105 16.89 4.21 5.00
C LEU A 105 18.39 4.15 5.29
N ARG A 106 19.23 4.63 4.36
CA ARG A 106 20.69 4.67 4.52
C ARG A 106 21.13 5.44 5.76
N ARG A 107 20.45 6.55 6.08
CA ARG A 107 20.73 7.37 7.27
C ARG A 107 20.08 6.82 8.55
N GLY A 108 19.30 5.74 8.46
CA GLY A 108 18.58 5.16 9.59
C GLY A 108 17.41 6.01 10.10
N LEU A 109 16.93 6.99 9.33
CA LEU A 109 15.82 7.87 9.71
C LEU A 109 14.47 7.18 9.65
N ILE A 110 14.35 6.13 8.84
CA ILE A 110 13.18 5.26 8.74
C ILE A 110 13.65 3.81 8.72
N ARG A 111 12.73 2.89 9.05
CA ARG A 111 12.87 1.46 8.81
C ARG A 111 11.57 0.90 8.25
N SER A 112 11.63 -0.27 7.61
CA SER A 112 10.42 -0.97 7.20
C SER A 112 9.65 -1.48 8.41
N PHE A 113 8.34 -1.46 8.31
CA PHE A 113 7.48 -2.08 9.29
C PHE A 113 7.58 -3.61 9.19
N THR A 114 7.72 -4.25 10.35
CA THR A 114 7.76 -5.70 10.50
C THR A 114 6.89 -6.12 11.66
N ASN A 115 6.23 -7.26 11.55
CA ASN A 115 5.49 -7.90 12.64
C ASN A 115 6.07 -9.30 12.85
N GLY A 116 7.03 -9.43 13.78
CA GLY A 116 7.86 -10.64 13.88
C GLY A 116 8.54 -10.94 12.55
N ASN A 117 8.33 -12.15 12.01
CA ASN A 117 8.88 -12.58 10.72
C ASN A 117 8.04 -12.13 9.50
N PHE A 118 6.93 -11.43 9.71
CA PHE A 118 6.05 -10.98 8.63
C PHE A 118 6.32 -9.52 8.25
N HIS A 119 6.40 -9.26 6.93
CA HIS A 119 6.69 -7.94 6.35
C HIS A 119 5.52 -7.50 5.46
N PRO A 120 4.48 -6.83 6.01
CA PRO A 120 3.28 -6.52 5.24
C PRO A 120 3.51 -5.48 4.14
N SER A 121 4.15 -4.36 4.48
CA SER A 121 4.59 -3.23 3.64
C SER A 121 4.90 -2.03 4.55
N GLY A 122 5.32 -0.90 3.98
CA GLY A 122 5.35 0.39 4.68
C GLY A 122 6.60 0.64 5.52
N ILE A 123 6.78 1.91 5.90
CA ILE A 123 7.72 2.30 6.96
C ILE A 123 7.06 2.13 8.33
N ASP A 124 7.85 1.86 9.35
CA ASP A 124 7.37 1.78 10.73
C ASP A 124 7.10 3.19 11.29
N ILE A 125 5.99 3.33 12.00
CA ILE A 125 5.53 4.58 12.63
C ILE A 125 4.96 4.30 14.02
N ASN A 126 5.00 5.29 14.90
CA ASN A 126 4.27 5.24 16.18
C ASN A 126 2.79 5.62 16.00
N GLY A 127 2.02 5.55 17.09
CA GLY A 127 0.60 5.93 17.10
C GLY A 127 0.33 7.39 16.73
N GLN A 128 1.34 8.27 16.80
CA GLN A 128 1.28 9.68 16.44
C GLN A 128 1.66 9.95 14.97
N GLN A 129 1.86 8.89 14.18
CA GLN A 129 2.29 8.93 12.77
C GLN A 129 3.73 9.45 12.58
N ASN A 130 4.56 9.41 13.63
CA ASN A 130 5.99 9.72 13.50
C ASN A 130 6.77 8.47 13.06
N PRO A 131 7.67 8.58 12.07
CA PRO A 131 8.53 7.47 11.67
C PRO A 131 9.40 6.95 12.81
N ILE A 132 9.61 5.64 12.84
CA ILE A 132 10.56 4.96 13.73
C ILE A 132 11.89 4.77 12.99
N THR A 133 12.97 5.16 13.65
CA THR A 133 14.34 5.00 13.17
C THR A 133 14.82 3.55 13.27
N ASN A 134 15.97 3.25 12.68
CA ASN A 134 16.63 1.96 12.89
C ASN A 134 17.14 1.73 14.33
N LYS A 135 17.06 2.74 15.21
CA LYS A 135 17.43 2.68 16.62
C LYS A 135 16.21 2.64 17.56
N ASP A 136 15.04 2.29 17.03
CA ASP A 136 13.79 2.21 17.81
C ASP A 136 13.34 3.54 18.45
N THR A 137 13.73 4.68 17.86
CA THR A 137 13.29 6.00 18.32
C THR A 137 12.33 6.66 17.32
N SER A 138 11.37 7.43 17.80
CA SER A 138 10.50 8.25 16.94
C SER A 138 11.17 9.58 16.58
N ILE A 139 10.96 10.07 15.36
CA ILE A 139 11.37 11.42 14.95
C ILE A 139 10.21 12.40 15.22
N PRO A 140 10.26 13.23 16.29
CA PRO A 140 9.09 13.97 16.78
C PRO A 140 8.63 15.11 15.86
N ASN A 141 9.49 15.56 14.94
CA ASN A 141 9.23 16.63 13.99
C ASN A 141 9.03 16.12 12.55
N MET A 142 8.72 14.84 12.39
CA MET A 142 8.47 14.20 11.10
C MET A 142 7.22 13.35 11.20
N TRP A 143 6.37 13.42 10.19
CA TRP A 143 5.12 12.67 10.12
C TRP A 143 5.01 11.99 8.76
N ALA A 144 4.41 10.79 8.73
CA ALA A 144 4.19 10.03 7.51
C ALA A 144 2.74 9.54 7.45
N LEU A 145 2.12 9.65 6.27
CA LEU A 145 0.70 9.39 6.05
C LEU A 145 0.49 8.68 4.71
N GLY A 146 -0.62 7.94 4.60
CA GLY A 146 -1.03 7.27 3.36
C GLY A 146 -0.26 5.99 3.08
N ASN A 147 -0.06 5.68 1.80
CA ASN A 147 0.48 4.39 1.33
C ASN A 147 1.86 4.05 1.91
N VAL A 148 2.68 5.05 2.21
CA VAL A 148 4.00 4.83 2.83
C VAL A 148 3.89 4.22 4.23
N CYS A 149 2.72 4.36 4.88
CA CYS A 149 2.39 3.78 6.17
C CYS A 149 1.41 2.61 6.05
N GLU A 150 1.16 2.05 4.85
CA GLU A 150 0.39 0.82 4.73
C GLU A 150 1.20 -0.33 5.32
N GLY A 151 0.70 -0.94 6.40
CA GLY A 151 1.43 -1.92 7.20
C GLY A 151 1.18 -1.65 8.68
N PRO A 152 1.79 -0.61 9.27
CA PRO A 152 1.39 -0.14 10.60
C PRO A 152 -0.02 0.43 10.62
N ASN A 153 -0.50 1.05 9.54
CA ASN A 153 -1.91 1.38 9.35
C ASN A 153 -2.51 0.42 8.33
N TRP A 154 -3.69 -0.13 8.61
CA TRP A 154 -4.42 -0.94 7.65
C TRP A 154 -5.38 -0.08 6.81
N TYR A 155 -5.36 -0.33 5.50
CA TYR A 155 -6.36 0.16 4.55
C TYR A 155 -6.31 1.69 4.37
N THR A 156 -5.11 2.18 4.08
CA THR A 156 -4.79 3.59 3.79
C THR A 156 -5.18 4.02 2.37
N TYR A 157 -5.43 3.06 1.48
CA TYR A 157 -5.85 3.28 0.08
C TYR A 157 -7.25 3.90 -0.08
N VAL A 158 -8.05 3.98 0.99
CA VAL A 158 -9.42 4.48 0.91
C VAL A 158 -9.43 5.99 0.86
N LEU A 159 -9.99 6.51 -0.23
CA LEU A 159 -10.24 7.95 -0.38
C LEU A 159 -11.20 8.46 0.69
N PRO A 160 -11.03 9.72 1.14
CA PRO A 160 -11.99 10.38 2.00
C PRO A 160 -13.40 10.31 1.42
N ARG A 161 -14.38 9.97 2.26
CA ARG A 161 -15.79 9.94 1.87
C ARG A 161 -16.60 10.88 2.78
N PRO A 162 -17.64 11.55 2.26
CA PRO A 162 -18.57 12.31 3.07
C PRO A 162 -19.21 11.46 4.18
N SER A 163 -19.56 12.12 5.29
CA SER A 163 -20.37 11.54 6.37
C SER A 163 -19.78 10.32 7.09
N VAL A 164 -18.48 10.03 6.90
CA VAL A 164 -17.76 9.00 7.65
C VAL A 164 -16.47 9.58 8.23
N ASN A 165 -16.04 9.05 9.38
CA ASN A 165 -14.75 9.39 9.96
C ASN A 165 -13.61 8.79 9.11
N SER A 166 -13.29 9.49 8.03
CA SER A 166 -12.31 9.05 7.03
C SER A 166 -10.91 9.05 7.64
N ARG A 167 -10.24 7.89 7.64
CA ARG A 167 -8.88 7.73 8.15
C ARG A 167 -7.94 8.81 7.62
N ALA A 168 -7.92 9.03 6.31
CA ALA A 168 -7.03 10.01 5.69
C ALA A 168 -7.21 11.43 6.25
N ILE A 169 -8.46 11.86 6.50
CA ILE A 169 -8.75 13.17 7.10
C ILE A 169 -8.34 13.17 8.58
N HIS A 170 -8.71 12.12 9.32
CA HIS A 170 -8.42 12.01 10.75
C HIS A 170 -6.91 12.01 11.03
N ASP A 171 -6.14 11.19 10.32
CA ASP A 171 -4.69 11.08 10.51
C ASP A 171 -3.97 12.37 10.05
N ALA A 172 -4.46 13.02 8.99
CA ALA A 172 -3.96 14.33 8.57
C ALA A 172 -4.24 15.42 9.62
N ALA A 173 -5.46 15.48 10.17
CA ALA A 173 -5.81 16.43 11.22
C ALA A 173 -4.94 16.20 12.48
N LYS A 174 -4.74 14.95 12.88
CA LYS A 174 -3.85 14.59 13.99
C LYS A 174 -2.42 15.09 13.76
N CYS A 175 -1.88 14.89 12.57
CA CYS A 175 -0.54 15.39 12.23
C CYS A 175 -0.50 16.92 12.26
N ALA A 176 -1.51 17.60 11.72
CA ALA A 176 -1.58 19.06 11.74
C ALA A 176 -1.56 19.62 13.17
N PHE A 177 -2.37 19.07 14.09
CA PHE A 177 -2.35 19.47 15.50
C PHE A 177 -0.99 19.21 16.15
N ASN A 178 -0.40 18.03 15.93
CA ASN A 178 0.92 17.70 16.46
C ASN A 178 2.02 18.66 15.96
N ILE A 179 1.93 19.12 14.70
CA ILE A 179 2.84 20.11 14.13
C ILE A 179 2.71 21.45 14.87
N PHE A 180 1.49 21.94 15.09
CA PHE A 180 1.25 23.18 15.83
C PHE A 180 1.78 23.10 17.27
N ASP A 181 1.53 21.99 17.97
CA ASP A 181 2.02 21.77 19.33
C ASP A 181 3.55 21.75 19.38
N TYR A 182 4.18 21.04 18.44
CA TYR A 182 5.64 20.97 18.34
C TYR A 182 6.26 22.37 18.13
N LEU A 183 5.71 23.15 17.19
CA LEU A 183 6.21 24.50 16.90
C LEU A 183 6.01 25.45 18.09
N THR A 184 4.86 25.38 18.75
CA THR A 184 4.55 26.23 19.92
C THR A 184 5.50 25.94 21.08
N ASN A 185 5.76 24.66 21.36
CA ASN A 185 6.66 24.26 22.45
C ASN A 185 8.12 24.58 22.14
N ARG A 186 8.54 24.42 20.88
CA ARG A 186 9.88 24.82 20.43
C ARG A 186 10.11 26.32 20.59
N ASN A 187 9.11 27.15 20.29
CA ASN A 187 9.24 28.60 20.46
C ASN A 187 9.35 28.99 21.94
N LYS A 188 8.62 28.33 22.83
CA LYS A 188 8.75 28.54 24.28
C LYS A 188 10.15 28.18 24.80
N SER A 189 10.74 27.09 24.30
CA SER A 189 12.09 26.68 24.73
C SER A 189 13.22 27.57 24.18
N ILE A 190 12.97 28.36 23.13
CA ILE A 190 13.94 29.32 22.58
C ILE A 190 13.89 30.66 23.34
N LEU A 191 12.77 30.96 23.99
CA LEU A 191 12.55 32.20 24.75
C LEU A 191 12.90 32.07 26.25
N GLN A 192 13.35 30.90 26.69
CA GLN A 192 13.86 30.61 28.03
C GLN A 192 15.37 30.40 27.98
#